data_AF-A0AAD1M2C1-F1
#
_entry.id   AF-A0AAD1M2C1-F1
#
_cell.length_a   1.000
_cell.length_b   1.000
_cell.length_c   1.000
_cell.angle_alpha   90.00
_cell.angle_beta   90.00
_cell.angle_gamma   90.00
#
_symmetry.space_group_name_H-M   'P 1'
#
loop_
_entity.id
_entity.type
_entity.pdbx_description
1 polymer ?
#
loop_
_entity_poly.entity_id
_entity_poly.type
_entity_poly.pdbx_seq_one_letter_code
_entity_poly.pdbx_strand_id
1 'polypeptide(L)'
;MREQFLVEITGEPDVVGRHHVADLAELNRLFAAWVETVYHRQVHSETGQTPLARWSASGPVALPTSEALTEAFLWEEHRRVTKTATVALHGNRYEVDPSLVGRKVELVFDPFDLTRIEVRLAGAPMGLAIPHHIGRHSHPKAKPETPTAPPKPSGIDYAQLIQTAHAAELARGVNYAALSGNTGQIPGQLDLLTGQETQPK
;
A
#
# COMPACT_ATOMS: atom_id res chain seq x y z
N MET A 1 -8.93 -18.38 -22.53
CA MET A 1 -9.30 -17.41 -21.47
C MET A 1 -8.75 -16.02 -21.74
N ARG A 2 -7.44 -15.83 -21.88
CA ARG A 2 -6.81 -14.56 -22.33
C ARG A 2 -7.37 -14.04 -23.66
N GLU A 3 -7.72 -14.96 -24.56
CA GLU A 3 -8.25 -14.63 -25.88
C GLU A 3 -9.63 -13.99 -25.86
N GLN A 4 -10.50 -14.26 -24.86
CA GLN A 4 -11.85 -13.69 -24.83
C GLN A 4 -11.85 -12.19 -24.57
N PHE A 5 -11.11 -11.73 -23.56
CA PHE A 5 -11.00 -10.29 -23.26
C PHE A 5 -10.36 -9.50 -24.40
N LEU A 6 -9.32 -10.06 -25.05
CA LEU A 6 -8.66 -9.42 -26.19
C LEU A 6 -9.49 -9.45 -27.48
N VAL A 7 -10.41 -10.40 -27.61
CA VAL A 7 -11.33 -10.48 -28.75
C VAL A 7 -12.45 -9.46 -28.62
N GLU A 8 -12.79 -9.01 -27.41
CA GLU A 8 -13.90 -8.10 -27.14
C GLU A 8 -13.50 -6.62 -27.09
N ILE A 9 -12.20 -6.28 -27.12
CA ILE A 9 -11.72 -4.89 -27.04
C ILE A 9 -11.01 -4.46 -28.32
N THR A 10 -11.25 -3.23 -28.77
CA THR A 10 -10.61 -2.63 -29.95
C THR A 10 -10.18 -1.18 -29.69
N GLY A 11 -9.10 -0.74 -30.35
CA GLY A 11 -8.72 0.68 -30.42
C GLY A 11 -9.28 1.39 -31.67
N GLU A 12 -9.96 0.66 -32.55
CA GLU A 12 -10.63 1.20 -33.74
C GLU A 12 -12.12 1.39 -33.47
N PRO A 13 -12.72 2.55 -33.79
CA PRO A 13 -14.16 2.74 -33.66
C PRO A 13 -14.93 1.85 -34.66
N ASP A 14 -16.18 1.52 -34.33
CA ASP A 14 -17.15 0.84 -35.20
C ASP A 14 -16.84 -0.61 -35.62
N VAL A 15 -15.97 -1.31 -34.89
CA VAL A 15 -15.81 -2.76 -35.07
C VAL A 15 -16.97 -3.50 -34.38
N VAL A 16 -17.88 -4.06 -35.18
CA VAL A 16 -19.06 -4.79 -34.71
C VAL A 16 -18.66 -5.92 -33.76
N GLY A 17 -19.24 -5.95 -32.57
CA GLY A 17 -18.98 -6.97 -31.55
C GLY A 17 -17.76 -6.71 -30.67
N ARG A 18 -17.13 -5.53 -30.77
CA ARG A 18 -16.03 -5.12 -29.88
C ARG A 18 -16.31 -3.79 -29.20
N HIS A 19 -15.90 -3.69 -27.94
CA HIS A 19 -15.90 -2.44 -27.18
C HIS A 19 -14.71 -1.58 -27.60
N HIS A 20 -15.01 -0.41 -28.16
CA HIS A 20 -14.00 0.58 -28.47
C HIS A 20 -13.51 1.24 -27.19
N VAL A 21 -12.19 1.22 -26.97
CA VAL A 21 -11.56 1.84 -25.80
C VAL A 21 -10.88 3.13 -26.22
N ALA A 22 -11.34 4.24 -25.66
CA ALA A 22 -10.90 5.58 -26.05
C ALA A 22 -9.55 5.98 -25.44
N ASP A 23 -9.21 5.44 -24.27
CA ASP A 23 -7.97 5.75 -23.57
C ASP A 23 -7.45 4.61 -22.67
N LEU A 24 -6.22 4.76 -22.18
CA LEU A 24 -5.58 3.79 -21.30
C LEU A 24 -6.30 3.65 -19.94
N ALA A 25 -6.95 4.70 -19.45
CA ALA A 25 -7.64 4.66 -18.17
C ALA A 25 -8.90 3.79 -18.26
N GLU A 26 -9.64 3.87 -19.36
CA GLU A 26 -10.74 2.98 -19.68
C GLU A 26 -10.27 1.53 -19.86
N LEU A 27 -9.18 1.31 -20.59
CA LEU A 27 -8.59 -0.04 -20.72
C LEU A 27 -8.29 -0.66 -19.36
N ASN A 28 -7.62 0.10 -18.48
CA ASN A 28 -7.24 -0.37 -17.15
C ASN A 28 -8.46 -0.68 -16.29
N ARG A 29 -9.54 0.13 -16.38
CA ARG A 29 -10.79 -0.15 -15.66
C ARG A 29 -11.45 -1.45 -16.13
N LEU A 30 -11.57 -1.65 -17.44
CA LEU A 30 -12.14 -2.87 -18.01
C LEU A 30 -11.29 -4.10 -17.68
N PHE A 31 -9.97 -3.96 -17.76
CA PHE A 31 -9.04 -5.02 -17.40
C PHE A 31 -9.15 -5.41 -15.92
N ALA A 32 -9.17 -4.44 -15.01
CA ALA A 32 -9.35 -4.69 -13.58
C ALA A 32 -10.67 -5.43 -13.30
N ALA A 33 -11.78 -4.96 -13.89
CA ALA A 33 -13.08 -5.60 -13.75
C ALA A 33 -13.07 -7.05 -14.27
N TRP A 34 -12.45 -7.31 -15.41
CA TRP A 34 -12.33 -8.66 -15.96
C TRP A 34 -11.46 -9.58 -15.09
N VAL A 35 -10.33 -9.08 -14.59
CA VAL A 35 -9.43 -9.84 -13.71
C VAL A 35 -10.17 -10.28 -12.43
N GLU A 36 -10.90 -9.36 -11.81
CA GLU A 36 -11.56 -9.58 -10.51
C GLU A 36 -12.84 -10.43 -10.61
N THR A 37 -13.60 -10.27 -11.70
CA THR A 37 -14.90 -10.94 -11.85
C THR A 37 -14.82 -12.24 -12.63
N VAL A 38 -13.90 -12.36 -13.60
CA VAL A 38 -13.79 -13.53 -14.49
C VAL A 38 -12.53 -14.33 -14.20
N TYR A 39 -11.35 -13.72 -14.40
CA TYR A 39 -10.08 -14.46 -14.41
C TYR A 39 -9.82 -15.20 -13.09
N HIS A 40 -9.89 -14.48 -11.96
CA HIS A 40 -9.62 -15.06 -10.64
C HIS A 40 -10.64 -16.13 -10.21
N ARG A 41 -11.85 -16.12 -10.78
CA ARG A 41 -12.98 -16.97 -10.36
C ARG A 41 -13.21 -18.19 -11.25
N GLN A 42 -12.68 -18.20 -12.47
CA GLN A 42 -12.82 -19.33 -13.37
C GLN A 42 -11.71 -20.37 -13.18
N VAL A 43 -12.02 -21.63 -13.45
CA VAL A 43 -11.07 -22.74 -13.33
C VAL A 43 -10.00 -22.61 -14.42
N HIS A 44 -8.74 -22.55 -14.00
CA HIS A 44 -7.62 -22.50 -14.93
C HIS A 44 -7.35 -23.89 -15.52
N SER A 45 -7.23 -23.99 -16.84
CA SER A 45 -7.14 -25.27 -17.55
C SER A 45 -5.92 -26.11 -17.18
N GLU A 46 -4.80 -25.45 -16.86
CA GLU A 46 -3.56 -26.14 -16.48
C GLU A 46 -3.58 -26.65 -15.04
N THR A 47 -4.21 -25.90 -14.11
CA THR A 47 -4.12 -26.18 -12.68
C THR A 47 -5.38 -26.84 -12.12
N GLY A 48 -6.46 -26.93 -12.91
CA GLY A 48 -7.74 -27.50 -12.51
C GLY A 48 -8.44 -26.77 -11.35
N GLN A 49 -7.95 -25.59 -10.97
CA GLN A 49 -8.41 -24.79 -9.85
C GLN A 49 -8.56 -23.33 -10.27
N THR A 50 -9.38 -22.56 -9.55
CA THR A 50 -9.44 -21.11 -9.77
C THR A 50 -8.18 -20.47 -9.19
N PRO A 51 -7.59 -19.45 -9.86
CA PRO A 51 -6.41 -18.76 -9.33
C PRO A 51 -6.63 -18.22 -7.92
N LEU A 52 -7.82 -17.69 -7.62
CA LEU A 52 -8.17 -17.19 -6.29
C LEU A 52 -8.16 -18.29 -5.23
N ALA A 53 -8.77 -19.45 -5.51
CA ALA A 53 -8.80 -20.54 -4.56
C ALA A 53 -7.39 -21.07 -4.27
N ARG A 54 -6.56 -21.21 -5.31
CA ARG A 54 -5.18 -21.65 -5.17
C ARG A 54 -4.33 -20.65 -4.39
N TRP A 55 -4.48 -19.35 -4.65
CA TRP A 55 -3.80 -18.29 -3.91
C TRP A 55 -4.21 -18.28 -2.43
N SER A 56 -5.51 -18.28 -2.14
CA SER A 56 -6.02 -18.25 -0.76
C SER A 56 -5.65 -19.51 0.04
N ALA A 57 -5.45 -20.65 -0.63
CA ALA A 57 -5.01 -21.89 0.01
C ALA A 57 -3.52 -21.87 0.41
N SER A 58 -2.70 -20.96 -0.15
CA SER A 58 -1.26 -20.90 0.11
C SER A 58 -0.88 -20.29 1.47
N GLY A 59 -1.87 -19.84 2.25
CA GLY A 59 -1.67 -19.27 3.58
C GLY A 59 -1.26 -17.78 3.53
N PRO A 60 -1.06 -17.16 4.69
CA PRO A 60 -0.67 -15.75 4.77
C PRO A 60 0.71 -15.53 4.16
N VAL A 61 0.81 -14.61 3.21
CA VAL A 61 2.09 -14.15 2.66
C VAL A 61 2.83 -13.38 3.75
N ALA A 62 4.10 -13.73 3.98
CA ALA A 62 4.96 -12.97 4.86
C ALA A 62 5.12 -11.55 4.29
N LEU A 63 4.62 -10.55 5.01
CA LEU A 63 4.82 -9.17 4.63
C LEU A 63 6.31 -8.83 4.81
N PRO A 64 6.94 -8.16 3.84
CA PRO A 64 8.30 -7.69 4.00
C PRO A 64 8.39 -6.72 5.17
N THR A 65 9.55 -6.69 5.83
CA THR A 65 9.81 -5.70 6.88
C THR A 65 9.83 -4.30 6.27
N SER A 66 9.55 -3.28 7.10
CA SER A 66 9.64 -1.87 6.65
C SER A 66 11.02 -1.54 6.08
N GLU A 67 12.08 -2.13 6.63
CA GLU A 67 13.46 -1.98 6.15
C GLU A 67 13.63 -2.59 4.75
N ALA A 68 13.14 -3.82 4.53
CA ALA A 68 13.22 -4.47 3.22
C ALA A 68 12.41 -3.72 2.14
N LEU A 69 11.27 -3.14 2.52
CA LEU A 69 10.51 -2.27 1.63
C LEU A 69 11.28 -1.00 1.29
N THR A 70 11.84 -0.32 2.30
CA THR A 70 12.61 0.91 2.10
C THR A 70 13.80 0.65 1.18
N GLU A 71 14.56 -0.41 1.44
CA GLU A 71 15.70 -0.86 0.64
C GLU A 71 15.32 -1.09 -0.83
N ALA A 72 14.17 -1.70 -1.10
CA ALA A 72 13.71 -2.01 -2.46
C ALA A 72 13.41 -0.76 -3.31
N PHE A 73 13.17 0.40 -2.68
CA PHE A 73 12.93 1.67 -3.37
C PHE A 73 14.16 2.55 -3.49
N LEU A 74 15.28 2.18 -2.86
CA LEU A 74 16.53 2.92 -3.02
C LEU A 74 17.08 2.75 -4.44
N TRP A 75 17.69 3.83 -4.93
CA TRP A 75 18.34 3.85 -6.24
C TRP A 75 19.82 3.58 -6.07
N GLU A 76 20.38 2.84 -7.02
CA GLU A 76 21.80 2.52 -7.08
C GLU A 76 22.46 3.21 -8.27
N GLU A 77 23.61 3.84 -8.03
CA GLU A 77 24.48 4.29 -9.11
C GLU A 77 25.96 4.03 -8.82
N HIS A 78 26.69 3.50 -9.81
CA HIS A 78 28.12 3.28 -9.66
C HIS A 78 28.94 4.54 -9.95
N ARG A 79 29.89 4.82 -9.06
CA ARG A 79 30.87 5.90 -9.21
C ARG A 79 32.27 5.44 -8.84
N ARG A 80 33.27 6.05 -9.48
CA ARG A 80 34.68 5.84 -9.11
C ARG A 80 35.10 6.91 -8.12
N VAL A 81 35.69 6.50 -6.99
CA VAL A 81 36.18 7.42 -5.97
C VAL A 81 37.44 8.13 -6.49
N THR A 82 37.48 9.46 -6.34
CA THR A 82 38.62 10.28 -6.76
C THR A 82 39.82 10.09 -5.83
N LYS A 83 40.99 10.64 -6.22
CA LYS A 83 42.21 10.63 -5.39
C LYS A 83 42.04 11.37 -4.05
N THR A 84 41.04 12.24 -3.94
CA THR A 84 40.72 13.03 -2.76
C THR A 84 39.64 12.38 -1.88
N ALA A 85 39.37 11.08 -2.06
CA ALA A 85 38.31 10.36 -1.33
C ALA A 85 36.92 11.00 -1.48
N THR A 86 36.60 11.51 -2.67
CA THR A 86 35.27 12.10 -2.95
C THR A 86 34.57 11.42 -4.12
N VAL A 87 33.25 11.47 -4.13
CA VAL A 87 32.37 11.05 -5.24
C VAL A 87 31.45 12.19 -5.64
N ALA A 88 31.10 12.26 -6.92
CA ALA A 88 30.15 13.23 -7.45
C ALA A 88 28.87 12.53 -7.92
N LEU A 89 27.72 13.04 -7.49
CA LEU A 89 26.40 12.51 -7.81
C LEU A 89 25.41 13.66 -8.02
N HIS A 90 24.77 13.71 -9.19
CA HIS A 90 23.78 14.74 -9.59
C HIS A 90 24.14 16.20 -9.29
N GLY A 91 25.43 16.56 -9.43
CA GLY A 91 25.92 17.93 -9.18
C GLY A 91 26.31 18.19 -7.72
N ASN A 92 26.14 17.21 -6.84
CA ASN A 92 26.63 17.23 -5.47
C ASN A 92 27.97 16.50 -5.35
N ARG A 93 28.72 16.78 -4.29
CA ARG A 93 29.98 16.13 -3.96
C ARG A 93 29.94 15.60 -2.54
N TYR A 94 30.39 14.37 -2.35
CA TYR A 94 30.39 13.67 -1.07
C TYR A 94 31.78 13.12 -0.79
N GLU A 95 32.19 13.17 0.47
CA GLU A 95 33.36 12.49 1.01
C GLU A 95 33.00 11.06 1.38
N VAL A 96 33.92 10.14 1.10
CA VAL A 96 33.80 8.71 1.40
C VAL A 96 35.06 8.25 2.10
N ASP A 97 35.06 7.02 2.62
CA ASP A 97 36.22 6.45 3.27
C ASP A 97 37.48 6.48 2.34
N PRO A 98 38.62 7.03 2.79
CA PRO A 98 39.85 7.08 2.00
C PRO A 98 40.38 5.73 1.50
N SER A 99 40.04 4.64 2.16
CA SER A 99 40.37 3.27 1.72
C SER A 99 39.68 2.88 0.40
N LEU A 100 38.67 3.64 -0.04
CA LEU A 100 37.94 3.40 -1.28
C LEU A 100 38.51 4.15 -2.48
N VAL A 101 39.55 4.98 -2.29
CA VAL A 101 40.19 5.78 -3.35
C VAL A 101 40.57 4.91 -4.56
N GLY A 102 40.10 5.32 -5.75
CA GLY A 102 40.37 4.61 -7.00
C GLY A 102 39.53 3.35 -7.22
N ARG A 103 38.65 2.97 -6.29
CA ARG A 103 37.69 1.87 -6.47
C ARG A 103 36.38 2.36 -7.07
N LYS A 104 35.67 1.43 -7.73
CA LYS A 104 34.29 1.64 -8.19
C LYS A 104 33.37 1.20 -7.05
N VAL A 105 32.58 2.13 -6.55
CA VAL A 105 31.64 1.93 -5.45
C VAL A 105 30.22 2.11 -5.94
N GLU A 106 29.30 1.48 -5.23
CA GLU A 106 27.85 1.59 -5.38
C GLU A 106 27.36 2.68 -4.44
N LEU A 107 26.65 3.67 -4.97
CA LEU A 107 25.99 4.69 -4.18
C LEU A 107 24.51 4.35 -4.13
N VAL A 108 24.02 4.02 -2.93
CA VAL A 108 22.63 3.68 -2.67
C VAL A 108 21.97 4.86 -1.95
N PHE A 109 20.88 5.38 -2.51
CA PHE A 109 20.25 6.61 -2.02
C PHE A 109 18.75 6.67 -2.31
N ASP A 110 18.04 7.51 -1.56
CA ASP A 110 16.65 7.85 -1.85
C ASP A 110 16.62 8.87 -3.00
N PRO A 111 15.92 8.60 -4.12
CA PRO A 111 15.81 9.56 -5.23
C PRO A 111 15.17 10.90 -4.82
N PHE A 112 14.40 10.95 -3.73
CA PHE A 112 13.79 12.18 -3.21
C PHE A 112 14.68 12.90 -2.19
N ASP A 113 15.67 12.22 -1.62
CA ASP A 113 16.60 12.79 -0.64
C ASP A 113 18.06 12.35 -0.88
N LEU A 114 18.83 13.27 -1.48
CA LEU A 114 20.26 13.09 -1.76
C LEU A 114 21.17 13.49 -0.57
N THR A 115 20.63 13.80 0.61
CA THR A 115 21.45 14.16 1.78
C THR A 115 22.08 12.94 2.43
N ARG A 116 21.45 11.77 2.30
CA ARG A 116 21.91 10.50 2.88
C ARG A 116 22.20 9.50 1.78
N ILE A 117 23.49 9.19 1.59
CA ILE A 117 23.95 8.22 0.60
C ILE A 117 24.75 7.14 1.31
N GLU A 118 24.37 5.89 1.12
CA GLU A 118 25.14 4.74 1.57
C GLU A 118 26.13 4.33 0.47
N VAL A 119 27.37 4.07 0.86
CA VAL A 119 28.42 3.58 -0.03
C VAL A 119 28.57 2.09 0.17
N ARG A 120 28.46 1.31 -0.90
CA ARG A 120 28.70 -0.13 -0.91
C ARG A 120 29.86 -0.48 -1.85
N LEU A 121 30.58 -1.53 -1.50
CA LEU A 121 31.63 -2.11 -2.33
C LEU A 121 31.33 -3.59 -2.52
N ALA A 122 30.98 -3.98 -3.75
CA ALA A 122 30.59 -5.35 -4.08
C ALA A 122 29.47 -5.89 -3.15
N GLY A 123 28.43 -5.08 -2.94
CA GLY A 123 27.31 -5.40 -2.04
C GLY A 123 27.60 -5.27 -0.54
N ALA A 124 28.84 -5.03 -0.11
CA ALA A 124 29.16 -4.83 1.31
C ALA A 124 29.05 -3.34 1.72
N PRO A 125 28.37 -3.00 2.83
CA PRO A 125 28.25 -1.63 3.31
C PRO A 125 29.59 -1.10 3.80
N MET A 126 30.03 0.04 3.26
CA MET A 126 31.28 0.74 3.61
C MET A 126 31.04 2.04 4.38
N GLY A 127 29.79 2.35 4.72
CA GLY A 127 29.39 3.52 5.49
C GLY A 127 28.66 4.58 4.68
N LEU A 128 28.35 5.70 5.33
CA LEU A 128 27.63 6.82 4.71
C LEU A 128 28.61 7.80 4.06
N ALA A 129 28.24 8.34 2.91
CA ALA A 129 28.97 9.42 2.27
C ALA A 129 28.61 10.76 2.96
N ILE A 130 29.63 11.52 3.36
CA ILE A 130 29.45 12.81 4.05
C ILE A 130 29.30 13.90 2.98
N PRO A 131 28.19 14.66 2.94
CA PRO A 131 28.01 15.71 1.95
C PRO A 131 29.00 16.87 2.16
N HIS A 132 29.78 17.17 1.14
CA HIS A 132 30.68 18.34 1.10
C HIS A 132 30.00 19.56 0.51
N HIS A 133 29.25 19.36 -0.57
CA HIS A 133 28.49 20.41 -1.23
C HIS A 133 27.21 19.81 -1.83
N ILE A 134 26.06 20.20 -1.29
CA ILE A 134 24.74 19.84 -1.81
C ILE A 134 24.14 21.07 -2.48
N GLY A 135 24.03 21.04 -3.80
CA GLY A 135 23.21 22.00 -4.53
C GLY A 135 21.78 21.49 -4.71
N ARG A 136 21.64 20.22 -5.11
CA ARG A 136 20.36 19.61 -5.47
C ARG A 136 19.99 18.53 -4.46
N HIS A 137 18.81 18.61 -3.86
CA HIS A 137 18.39 17.67 -2.81
C HIS A 137 17.61 16.45 -3.36
N SER A 138 17.16 16.49 -4.61
CA SER A 138 16.39 15.40 -5.23
C SER A 138 16.92 15.03 -6.61
N HIS A 139 16.88 13.74 -6.94
CA HIS A 139 17.31 13.20 -8.22
C HIS A 139 16.54 13.86 -9.40
N PRO A 140 17.18 14.22 -10.53
CA PRO A 140 16.51 14.90 -11.65
C PRO A 140 15.29 14.18 -12.26
N LYS A 141 15.23 12.86 -12.12
CA LYS A 141 14.12 12.02 -12.58
C LYS A 141 13.08 11.71 -11.49
N ALA A 142 13.33 12.10 -10.24
CA ALA A 142 12.34 11.96 -9.19
C ALA A 142 11.23 12.99 -9.44
N LYS A 143 10.07 12.53 -9.88
CA LYS A 143 8.86 13.35 -9.89
C LYS A 143 8.25 13.23 -8.50
N PRO A 144 8.16 14.31 -7.71
CA PRO A 144 7.39 14.28 -6.48
C PRO A 144 6.00 13.75 -6.83
N GLU A 145 5.48 12.80 -6.06
CA GLU A 145 4.06 12.54 -6.07
C GLU A 145 3.39 13.85 -5.67
N THR A 146 2.96 14.61 -6.67
CA THR A 146 2.15 15.80 -6.42
C THR A 146 0.87 15.23 -5.83
N PRO A 147 0.53 15.53 -4.56
CA PRO A 147 -0.74 15.09 -4.02
C PRO A 147 -1.79 15.61 -4.99
N THR A 148 -2.56 14.70 -5.59
CA THR A 148 -3.72 15.08 -6.39
C THR A 148 -4.48 16.13 -5.58
N ALA A 149 -4.78 17.27 -6.21
CA ALA A 149 -5.48 18.37 -5.56
C ALA A 149 -6.63 17.78 -4.70
N PRO A 150 -6.83 18.30 -3.47
CA PRO A 150 -7.79 17.71 -2.54
C PRO A 150 -9.11 17.48 -3.28
N PRO A 151 -9.72 16.28 -3.14
CA PRO A 151 -10.89 15.91 -3.92
C PRO A 151 -11.96 16.99 -3.75
N LYS A 152 -12.58 17.41 -4.86
CA LYS A 152 -13.69 18.36 -4.80
C LYS A 152 -14.73 17.81 -3.81
N PRO A 153 -15.22 18.62 -2.86
CA PRO A 153 -16.26 18.20 -1.94
C PRO A 153 -17.42 17.62 -2.75
N SER A 154 -17.81 16.38 -2.48
CA SER A 154 -18.84 15.65 -3.23
C SER A 154 -20.24 16.25 -3.07
N GLY A 155 -20.39 17.29 -2.23
CA GLY A 155 -21.69 17.86 -1.84
C GLY A 155 -22.49 16.95 -0.90
N ILE A 156 -21.97 15.75 -0.58
CA ILE A 156 -22.60 14.77 0.30
C ILE A 156 -21.97 14.94 1.68
N ASP A 157 -22.79 15.30 2.67
CA ASP A 157 -22.38 15.28 4.08
C ASP A 157 -22.32 13.82 4.57
N TYR A 158 -21.22 13.17 4.21
CA TYR A 158 -20.95 11.79 4.57
C TYR A 158 -20.93 11.58 6.09
N ALA A 159 -20.50 12.59 6.86
CA ALA A 159 -20.51 12.52 8.32
C ALA A 159 -21.94 12.45 8.86
N GLN A 160 -22.88 13.23 8.32
CA GLN A 160 -24.30 13.13 8.64
C GLN A 160 -24.90 11.76 8.27
N LEU A 161 -24.54 11.20 7.10
CA LEU A 161 -25.02 9.87 6.69
C LEU A 161 -24.54 8.76 7.66
N ILE A 162 -23.25 8.79 8.05
CA ILE A 162 -22.70 7.85 9.03
C ILE A 162 -23.35 8.05 10.41
N GLN A 163 -23.56 9.29 10.83
CA GLN A 163 -24.23 9.60 12.10
C GLN A 163 -25.68 9.09 12.11
N THR A 164 -26.40 9.26 10.99
CA THR A 164 -27.80 8.80 10.84
C THR A 164 -27.88 7.28 10.83
N ALA A 165 -26.98 6.61 10.11
CA ALA A 165 -26.89 5.15 10.09
C ALA A 165 -26.54 4.59 11.48
N HIS A 166 -25.57 5.19 12.18
CA HIS A 166 -25.19 4.80 13.53
C HIS A 166 -26.33 5.03 14.55
N ALA A 167 -27.06 6.14 14.45
CA ALA A 167 -28.23 6.41 15.30
C ALA A 167 -29.37 5.41 15.05
N ALA A 168 -29.62 5.02 13.80
CA ALA A 168 -30.61 4.00 13.45
C ALA A 168 -30.21 2.60 13.97
N GLU A 169 -28.91 2.29 13.98
CA GLU A 169 -28.38 1.03 14.52
C GLU A 169 -28.53 0.98 16.05
N LEU A 170 -28.17 2.07 16.75
CA LEU A 170 -28.37 2.23 18.19
C LEU A 170 -29.86 2.19 18.60
N ALA A 171 -30.77 2.69 17.76
CA ALA A 171 -32.21 2.60 17.99
C ALA A 171 -32.74 1.16 17.91
N ARG A 172 -32.03 0.24 17.22
CA ARG A 172 -32.37 -1.19 17.20
C ARG A 172 -31.72 -1.98 18.33
N GLY A 173 -30.68 -1.46 18.96
CA GLY A 173 -30.01 -2.06 20.12
C GLY A 173 -30.69 -1.71 21.43
N VAL A 174 -30.65 -2.63 22.39
CA VAL A 174 -31.16 -2.40 23.75
C VAL A 174 -30.46 -1.19 24.37
N ASN A 175 -31.23 -0.22 24.88
CA ASN A 175 -30.71 0.97 25.56
C ASN A 175 -30.11 0.58 26.92
N TYR A 176 -28.80 0.30 26.95
CA TYR A 176 -28.08 -0.05 28.19
C TYR A 176 -28.07 1.07 29.24
N ALA A 177 -28.21 2.35 28.84
CA ALA A 177 -28.31 3.45 29.79
C ALA A 177 -29.68 3.48 30.51
N ALA A 178 -30.73 2.91 29.91
CA ALA A 178 -32.01 2.68 30.59
C ALA A 178 -31.95 1.49 31.57
N LEU A 179 -31.00 0.55 31.37
CA LEU A 179 -30.75 -0.55 32.30
C LEU A 179 -29.89 -0.14 33.51
N SER A 180 -29.09 0.93 33.42
CA SER A 180 -28.25 1.41 34.52
C SER A 180 -28.99 2.35 35.51
N GLY A 181 -30.29 2.59 35.32
CA GLY A 181 -31.06 3.61 36.05
C GLY A 181 -31.95 3.13 37.19
N ASN A 182 -32.05 1.81 37.47
CA ASN A 182 -32.90 1.31 38.54
C ASN A 182 -32.18 0.26 39.39
N THR A 183 -31.50 0.72 40.45
CA THR A 183 -30.99 -0.10 41.56
C THR A 183 -32.15 -0.64 42.42
N GLY A 184 -33.06 -1.40 41.81
CA GLY A 184 -34.18 -2.06 42.46
C GLY A 184 -34.25 -3.51 42.00
N GLN A 185 -33.82 -4.40 42.89
CA GLN A 185 -33.85 -5.87 42.81
C GLN A 185 -35.01 -6.42 41.96
N ILE A 186 -34.69 -7.23 40.95
CA ILE A 186 -35.65 -7.86 40.05
C ILE A 186 -36.10 -9.21 40.65
N PRO A 187 -37.41 -9.53 40.71
CA PRO A 187 -37.85 -10.87 41.10
C PRO A 187 -37.31 -11.92 40.12
N GLY A 188 -36.61 -12.95 40.64
CA GLY A 188 -35.99 -14.01 39.83
C GLY A 188 -34.49 -13.81 39.53
N GLN A 189 -33.85 -12.80 40.10
CA GLN A 189 -32.38 -12.66 40.00
C GLN A 189 -31.68 -13.73 40.86
N LEU A 190 -30.94 -14.64 40.21
CA LEU A 190 -30.06 -15.60 40.85
C LEU A 190 -28.90 -14.86 41.54
N ASP A 191 -28.85 -14.94 42.86
CA ASP A 191 -27.71 -14.46 43.64
C ASP A 191 -26.52 -15.40 43.42
N LEU A 192 -25.53 -14.93 42.63
CA LEU A 192 -24.34 -15.69 42.26
C LEU A 192 -23.41 -15.98 43.46
N LEU A 193 -23.71 -15.46 44.65
CA LEU A 193 -22.97 -15.78 45.88
C LEU A 193 -23.59 -16.89 46.72
N THR A 194 -24.87 -17.24 46.55
CA THR A 194 -25.55 -18.26 47.37
C THR A 194 -26.41 -19.28 46.62
N GLY A 195 -26.69 -19.09 45.33
CA GLY A 195 -27.27 -20.14 44.47
C GLY A 195 -28.67 -20.63 44.84
N GLN A 196 -29.50 -19.81 45.49
CA GLN A 196 -30.90 -20.12 45.79
C GLN A 196 -31.84 -19.13 45.08
N GLU A 197 -32.91 -19.64 44.48
CA GLU A 197 -33.99 -18.81 43.91
C GLU A 197 -34.95 -18.34 45.02
N THR A 198 -35.32 -17.06 44.99
CA THR A 198 -36.30 -16.51 45.95
C THR A 198 -37.70 -16.57 45.36
N GLN A 199 -38.61 -17.28 46.03
CA GLN A 199 -40.00 -17.49 45.57
C GLN A 199 -40.93 -16.41 46.15
N PRO A 200 -41.91 -15.89 45.39
CA PRO A 200 -42.76 -14.78 45.83
C PRO A 200 -43.85 -15.24 46.81
N LYS A 201 -44.31 -14.30 47.63
CA LYS A 201 -45.39 -14.46 48.61
C LYS A 201 -46.76 -14.21 47.99
#